data_AF-R5L8K5-F1
#
_entry.id   AF-R5L8K5-F1
#
_cell.length_a   1.000
_cell.length_b   1.000
_cell.length_c   1.000
_cell.angle_alpha   90.00
_cell.angle_beta   90.00
_cell.angle_gamma   90.00
#
_symmetry.space_group_name_H-M   'P 1'
#
loop_
_entity.id
_entity.type
_entity.pdbx_description
1 polymer ?
#
loop_
_entity_poly.entity_id
_entity_poly.type
_entity_poly.pdbx_seq_one_letter_code
_entity_poly.pdbx_strand_id
1 'polypeptide(L)'
;MIKVIDNKDLKVHFIVDSSRGWFVNGAEITAPAVADFTFIRTASQKHDGLRGIEGMQFRTNNTGVPTGLEIAFKSEHAGKFANLYNSVDGKLVFVACAKLGADGKLFLPGVTEKGDYIAMLCEFSDLQGDMSNDGILNAVDASAILKDIVGLESGANPLMADFNGDGNVNAVDASSILKKIVGLI
;
A
#
# COMPACT_ATOMS: atom_id res chain seq x y z
N MET A 1 -33.03 0.31 -1.48
CA MET A 1 -32.03 0.23 -0.39
C MET A 1 -30.70 0.91 -0.75
N ILE A 2 -30.18 0.77 -1.98
CA ILE A 2 -28.92 1.42 -2.41
C ILE A 2 -29.00 2.97 -2.53
N LYS A 3 -30.14 3.55 -2.96
CA LYS A 3 -30.35 5.03 -3.04
C LYS A 3 -30.25 5.80 -1.72
N VAL A 4 -30.26 5.12 -0.56
CA VAL A 4 -30.19 5.77 0.77
C VAL A 4 -28.74 6.01 1.21
N ILE A 5 -27.79 5.25 0.66
CA ILE A 5 -26.36 5.35 0.97
C ILE A 5 -25.75 6.58 0.28
N ASP A 6 -26.16 6.83 -0.95
CA ASP A 6 -25.78 7.97 -1.80
C ASP A 6 -26.15 9.33 -1.18
N ASN A 7 -27.40 9.51 -0.73
CA ASN A 7 -27.91 10.80 -0.23
C ASN A 7 -27.39 11.26 1.15
N LYS A 8 -26.52 10.50 1.82
CA LYS A 8 -26.13 10.76 3.23
C LYS A 8 -24.63 10.67 3.51
N ASP A 9 -23.78 10.61 2.49
CA ASP A 9 -22.32 10.44 2.65
C ASP A 9 -21.95 9.28 3.59
N LEU A 10 -22.77 8.22 3.59
CA LEU A 10 -22.60 7.12 4.53
C LEU A 10 -21.41 6.28 4.11
N LYS A 11 -20.50 6.02 5.06
CA LYS A 11 -19.44 5.02 4.91
C LYS A 11 -20.01 3.65 5.21
N VAL A 12 -19.92 2.74 4.25
CA VAL A 12 -20.43 1.37 4.37
C VAL A 12 -19.27 0.40 4.31
N HIS A 13 -19.24 -0.57 5.23
CA HIS A 13 -18.30 -1.68 5.18
C HIS A 13 -19.02 -2.94 4.69
N PHE A 14 -18.69 -3.39 3.48
CA PHE A 14 -19.19 -4.64 2.92
C PHE A 14 -18.20 -5.76 3.23
N ILE A 15 -18.53 -6.60 4.20
CA ILE A 15 -17.73 -7.76 4.58
C ILE A 15 -18.09 -8.91 3.64
N VAL A 16 -17.10 -9.45 2.92
CA VAL A 16 -17.30 -10.59 2.01
C VAL A 16 -17.15 -11.90 2.80
N ASP A 17 -16.10 -11.99 3.60
CA ASP A 17 -15.81 -13.10 4.51
C ASP A 17 -14.84 -12.64 5.61
N SER A 18 -14.34 -13.57 6.43
CA SER A 18 -13.43 -13.24 7.54
C SER A 18 -12.08 -12.67 7.11
N SER A 19 -11.70 -12.82 5.83
CA SER A 19 -10.40 -12.41 5.30
C SER A 19 -10.44 -11.10 4.52
N ARG A 20 -11.61 -10.58 4.14
CA ARG A 20 -11.71 -9.40 3.28
C ARG A 20 -13.03 -8.66 3.35
N GLY A 21 -12.95 -7.36 3.10
CA GLY A 21 -14.09 -6.47 2.99
C GLY A 21 -13.76 -5.21 2.18
N TRP A 22 -14.80 -4.45 1.84
CA TRP A 22 -14.66 -3.18 1.15
C TRP A 22 -15.24 -2.07 2.00
N PHE A 23 -14.45 -1.03 2.26
CA PHE A 23 -15.02 0.23 2.70
C PHE A 23 -15.44 1.01 1.47
N VAL A 24 -16.62 1.61 1.55
CA VAL A 24 -17.23 2.39 0.46
C VAL A 24 -17.73 3.69 1.03
N ASN A 25 -17.23 4.81 0.51
CA ASN A 25 -17.81 6.12 0.75
C ASN A 25 -18.96 6.36 -0.23
N GLY A 26 -20.19 6.45 0.30
CA GLY A 26 -21.39 6.68 -0.50
C GLY A 26 -21.32 7.93 -1.39
N ALA A 27 -20.61 8.97 -0.94
CA ALA A 27 -20.40 10.20 -1.70
C ALA A 27 -19.67 10.00 -3.03
N GLU A 28 -18.93 8.91 -3.17
CA GLU A 28 -18.11 8.64 -4.35
C GLU A 28 -18.81 7.68 -5.34
N ILE A 29 -20.01 7.18 -5.02
CA ILE A 29 -20.81 6.32 -5.89
C ILE A 29 -21.72 7.19 -6.78
N THR A 30 -21.18 7.69 -7.89
CA THR A 30 -21.92 8.57 -8.82
C THR A 30 -22.70 7.81 -9.91
N ALA A 31 -22.46 6.50 -10.05
CA ALA A 31 -23.13 5.60 -10.98
C ALA A 31 -23.12 4.16 -10.43
N PRO A 32 -23.92 3.22 -10.99
CA PRO A 32 -23.81 1.81 -10.63
C PRO A 32 -22.38 1.29 -10.76
N ALA A 33 -21.83 0.76 -9.66
CA ALA A 33 -20.48 0.22 -9.57
C ALA A 33 -20.52 -1.27 -9.23
N VAL A 34 -19.48 -2.01 -9.64
CA VAL A 34 -19.37 -3.47 -9.42
C VAL A 34 -18.07 -3.75 -8.69
N ALA A 35 -18.14 -4.10 -7.41
CA ALA A 35 -16.98 -4.61 -6.70
C ALA A 35 -16.76 -6.09 -7.03
N ASP A 36 -15.76 -6.38 -7.86
CA ASP A 36 -15.28 -7.74 -8.13
C ASP A 36 -13.95 -7.99 -7.41
N PHE A 37 -13.88 -9.12 -6.71
CA PHE A 37 -12.68 -9.60 -6.06
C PHE A 37 -12.59 -11.11 -6.28
N THR A 38 -11.62 -11.52 -7.10
CA THR A 38 -11.35 -12.93 -7.39
C THR A 38 -10.00 -13.33 -6.79
N PHE A 39 -9.99 -14.35 -5.93
CA PHE A 39 -8.74 -14.89 -5.38
C PHE A 39 -7.99 -15.66 -6.46
N ILE A 40 -6.71 -15.37 -6.63
CA ILE A 40 -5.85 -16.12 -7.55
C ILE A 40 -5.28 -17.29 -6.75
N ARG A 41 -5.94 -18.46 -6.85
CA ARG A 41 -5.62 -19.64 -6.02
C ARG A 41 -4.32 -20.35 -6.41
N THR A 42 -3.71 -19.98 -7.51
CA THR A 42 -2.48 -20.57 -8.02
C THR A 42 -1.43 -19.47 -8.03
N ALA A 43 -0.26 -19.70 -7.44
CA ALA A 43 0.89 -18.77 -7.44
C ALA A 43 1.37 -18.50 -8.87
N SER A 44 0.60 -17.69 -9.59
CA SER A 44 0.72 -17.49 -11.04
C SER A 44 1.58 -16.28 -11.33
N GLN A 45 1.59 -15.31 -10.42
CA GLN A 45 2.53 -14.21 -10.46
C GLN A 45 3.86 -14.65 -9.87
N LYS A 46 4.91 -14.59 -10.69
CA LYS A 46 6.28 -14.67 -10.19
C LYS A 46 6.57 -13.39 -9.42
N HIS A 47 6.99 -13.54 -8.19
CA HIS A 47 7.35 -12.44 -7.28
C HIS A 47 8.84 -12.48 -6.93
N ASP A 48 9.66 -13.05 -7.82
CA ASP A 48 11.10 -13.18 -7.65
C ASP A 48 11.70 -11.77 -7.50
N GLY A 49 12.37 -11.51 -6.37
CA GLY A 49 13.00 -10.22 -6.07
C GLY A 49 12.18 -9.27 -5.18
N LEU A 50 10.92 -9.59 -4.87
CA LEU A 50 10.17 -8.84 -3.83
C LEU A 50 10.58 -9.29 -2.43
N ARG A 51 10.59 -8.35 -1.47
CA ARG A 51 10.88 -8.65 -0.06
C ARG A 51 9.68 -9.31 0.61
N GLY A 52 9.95 -10.12 1.63
CA GLY A 52 8.92 -10.72 2.48
C GLY A 52 8.37 -12.04 1.98
N ILE A 53 7.17 -12.39 2.43
CA ILE A 53 6.45 -13.61 2.05
C ILE A 53 5.16 -13.25 1.31
N GLU A 54 4.73 -14.12 0.40
CA GLU A 54 3.44 -13.94 -0.26
C GLU A 54 2.32 -14.00 0.79
N GLY A 55 1.51 -12.94 0.85
CA GLY A 55 0.30 -12.91 1.67
C GLY A 55 -0.92 -13.33 0.86
N MET A 56 -1.17 -12.67 -0.26
CA MET A 56 -2.34 -12.91 -1.10
C MET A 56 -2.13 -12.48 -2.55
N GLN A 57 -2.62 -13.27 -3.51
CA GLN A 57 -2.81 -12.86 -4.90
C GLN A 57 -4.31 -12.73 -5.21
N PHE A 58 -4.71 -11.66 -5.89
CA PHE A 58 -6.11 -11.42 -6.24
C PHE A 58 -6.26 -10.61 -7.52
N ARG A 59 -7.42 -10.72 -8.17
CA ARG A 59 -7.81 -9.95 -9.34
C ARG A 59 -9.01 -9.08 -9.03
N THR A 60 -9.00 -7.86 -9.53
CA THR A 60 -10.16 -6.98 -9.59
C THR A 60 -10.50 -6.68 -11.05
N ASN A 61 -11.78 -6.52 -11.37
CA ASN A 61 -12.25 -6.25 -12.74
C ASN A 61 -12.77 -4.81 -12.91
N ASN A 62 -12.07 -3.84 -12.31
CA ASN A 62 -12.49 -2.44 -12.13
C ASN A 62 -13.67 -2.35 -11.16
N THR A 63 -13.39 -1.93 -9.93
CA THR A 63 -14.39 -1.99 -8.87
C THR A 63 -15.39 -0.83 -8.95
N GLY A 64 -14.97 0.30 -9.53
CA GLY A 64 -15.72 1.56 -9.44
C GLY A 64 -16.05 1.97 -8.00
N VAL A 65 -15.40 1.34 -7.02
CA VAL A 65 -15.64 1.48 -5.58
C VAL A 65 -14.38 2.11 -4.98
N PRO A 66 -14.41 3.42 -4.73
CA PRO A 66 -13.18 4.21 -4.69
C PRO A 66 -12.46 4.32 -3.35
N THR A 67 -12.82 3.58 -2.30
CA THR A 67 -12.21 3.89 -1.00
C THR A 67 -11.15 2.93 -0.47
N GLY A 68 -11.15 1.65 -0.85
CA GLY A 68 -10.04 0.73 -0.52
C GLY A 68 -10.48 -0.62 0.03
N LEU A 69 -9.51 -1.52 0.08
CA LEU A 69 -9.70 -2.94 0.37
C LEU A 69 -9.24 -3.25 1.80
N GLU A 70 -10.15 -3.76 2.64
CA GLU A 70 -9.77 -4.38 3.91
C GLU A 70 -9.30 -5.81 3.65
N ILE A 71 -8.13 -6.15 4.16
CA ILE A 71 -7.59 -7.51 4.15
C ILE A 71 -7.26 -7.90 5.58
N ALA A 72 -7.62 -9.12 5.97
CA ALA A 72 -7.19 -9.73 7.20
C ALA A 72 -6.17 -10.84 6.94
N PHE A 73 -5.04 -10.74 7.62
CA PHE A 73 -4.03 -11.78 7.78
C PHE A 73 -4.08 -12.33 9.20
N LYS A 74 -3.29 -13.37 9.48
CA LYS A 74 -3.14 -13.85 10.86
C LYS A 74 -2.52 -12.75 11.73
N SER A 75 -3.04 -12.59 12.95
CA SER A 75 -2.55 -11.59 13.91
C SER A 75 -1.08 -11.80 14.33
N GLU A 76 -0.51 -12.99 14.12
CA GLU A 76 0.92 -13.26 14.32
C GLU A 76 1.84 -12.43 13.39
N HIS A 77 1.27 -11.81 12.35
CA HIS A 77 1.97 -10.90 11.44
C HIS A 77 1.76 -9.42 11.81
N ALA A 78 1.15 -9.11 12.96
CA ALA A 78 0.93 -7.73 13.40
C ALA A 78 2.25 -6.93 13.40
N GLY A 79 2.17 -5.66 12.98
CA GLY A 79 3.33 -4.78 12.85
C GLY A 79 4.10 -4.91 11.52
N LYS A 80 3.89 -5.97 10.74
CA LYS A 80 4.41 -6.07 9.36
C LYS A 80 3.65 -5.15 8.42
N PHE A 81 4.24 -4.86 7.27
CA PHE A 81 3.58 -4.21 6.14
C PHE A 81 3.04 -5.24 5.16
N ALA A 82 1.86 -4.99 4.59
CA ALA A 82 1.51 -5.56 3.30
C ALA A 82 1.87 -4.55 2.22
N ASN A 83 2.86 -4.88 1.40
CA ASN A 83 3.26 -4.13 0.22
C ASN A 83 2.47 -4.66 -0.98
N LEU A 84 1.65 -3.80 -1.57
CA LEU A 84 0.77 -4.13 -2.67
C LEU A 84 1.43 -3.79 -4.00
N TYR A 85 1.37 -4.75 -4.91
CA TYR A 85 1.86 -4.61 -6.27
C TYR A 85 0.77 -4.96 -7.27
N ASN A 86 0.76 -4.28 -8.42
CA ASN A 86 -0.08 -4.62 -9.57
C ASN A 86 0.81 -5.18 -10.69
N SER A 87 0.33 -6.20 -11.41
CA SER A 87 1.00 -6.71 -12.60
C SER A 87 0.65 -5.87 -13.82
N VAL A 88 1.65 -5.14 -14.34
CA VAL A 88 1.56 -4.32 -15.55
C VAL A 88 2.57 -4.87 -16.55
N ASP A 89 2.07 -5.37 -17.69
CA ASP A 89 2.89 -5.98 -18.75
C ASP A 89 3.87 -7.06 -18.24
N GLY A 90 3.42 -7.86 -17.27
CA GLY A 90 4.20 -8.93 -16.66
C GLY A 90 5.24 -8.46 -15.63
N LYS A 91 5.27 -7.17 -15.29
CA LYS A 91 6.11 -6.60 -14.22
C LYS A 91 5.26 -6.22 -13.02
N LEU A 92 5.76 -6.47 -11.81
CA LEU A 92 5.11 -6.04 -10.58
C LEU A 92 5.50 -4.59 -10.28
N VAL A 93 4.50 -3.71 -10.22
CA VAL A 93 4.65 -2.27 -9.95
C VAL A 93 4.05 -1.98 -8.58
N PHE A 94 4.80 -1.30 -7.71
CA PHE A 94 4.32 -0.92 -6.38
C PHE A 94 3.11 0.01 -6.49
N VAL A 95 2.09 -0.25 -5.66
CA VAL A 95 0.84 0.51 -5.62
C VAL A 95 0.73 1.28 -4.31
N ALA A 96 0.84 0.56 -3.19
CA ALA A 96 0.68 1.10 -1.86
C ALA A 96 1.23 0.11 -0.82
N CYS A 97 1.39 0.56 0.41
CA CYS A 97 1.60 -0.32 1.55
C CYS A 97 0.68 0.07 2.71
N ALA A 98 0.40 -0.88 3.58
CA ALA A 98 -0.25 -0.59 4.85
C ALA A 98 0.32 -1.48 5.95
N LYS A 99 0.45 -0.91 7.15
CA LYS A 99 0.90 -1.64 8.34
C LYS A 99 -0.25 -2.45 8.93
N LEU A 100 0.02 -3.70 9.25
CA LEU A 100 -0.95 -4.61 9.84
C LEU A 100 -1.21 -4.24 11.30
N GLY A 101 -2.48 -4.04 11.63
CA GLY A 101 -2.94 -3.82 12.99
C GLY A 101 -2.75 -5.04 13.88
N ALA A 102 -2.91 -4.83 15.19
CA ALA A 102 -2.82 -5.91 16.19
C ALA A 102 -3.92 -6.99 16.02
N ASP A 103 -5.03 -6.64 15.37
CA ASP A 103 -6.13 -7.53 15.00
C ASP A 103 -5.86 -8.32 13.71
N GLY A 104 -4.70 -8.13 13.09
CA GLY A 104 -4.34 -8.77 11.83
C GLY A 104 -5.03 -8.14 10.62
N LYS A 105 -5.61 -6.93 10.75
CA LYS A 105 -6.28 -6.25 9.64
C LYS A 105 -5.50 -5.05 9.15
N LEU A 106 -5.68 -4.73 7.88
CA LEU A 106 -5.19 -3.50 7.27
C LEU A 106 -6.10 -3.03 6.15
N PHE A 107 -5.87 -1.80 5.74
CA PHE A 107 -6.58 -1.18 4.64
C PHE A 107 -5.61 -0.80 3.53
N LEU A 108 -5.77 -1.41 2.35
CA LEU A 108 -4.98 -1.06 1.17
C LEU A 108 -5.72 -0.03 0.31
N PRO A 109 -5.18 1.19 0.16
CA PRO A 109 -5.70 2.15 -0.79
C PRO A 109 -5.30 1.78 -2.24
N GLY A 110 -5.92 2.43 -3.22
CA GLY A 110 -5.48 2.36 -4.63
C GLY A 110 -5.88 1.11 -5.41
N VAL A 111 -6.76 0.26 -4.85
CA VAL A 111 -7.30 -0.93 -5.55
C VAL A 111 -8.58 -0.58 -6.33
N THR A 112 -8.45 0.32 -7.31
CA THR A 112 -9.60 0.80 -8.11
C THR A 112 -9.61 0.22 -9.52
N GLU A 113 -8.43 0.12 -10.12
CA GLU A 113 -8.28 -0.34 -11.51
C GLU A 113 -8.44 -1.85 -11.65
N LYS A 114 -8.74 -2.28 -12.88
CA LYS A 114 -8.66 -3.70 -13.24
C LYS A 114 -7.19 -4.13 -13.23
N GLY A 115 -6.89 -5.22 -12.54
CA GLY A 115 -5.53 -5.74 -12.49
C GLY A 115 -5.40 -7.03 -11.70
N ASP A 116 -4.22 -7.62 -11.81
CA ASP A 116 -3.81 -8.75 -10.98
C ASP A 116 -2.83 -8.22 -9.95
N TYR A 117 -3.20 -8.35 -8.68
CA TYR A 117 -2.49 -7.80 -7.55
C TYR A 117 -1.87 -8.89 -6.68
N ILE A 118 -0.75 -8.55 -6.06
CA ILE A 118 -0.11 -9.35 -5.02
C ILE A 118 0.21 -8.46 -3.83
N ALA A 119 -0.16 -8.94 -2.64
CA ALA A 119 0.24 -8.35 -1.36
C ALA A 119 1.35 -9.20 -0.74
N MET A 120 2.52 -8.59 -0.57
CA MET A 120 3.68 -9.20 0.09
C MET A 120 3.74 -8.74 1.55
N LEU A 121 3.79 -9.68 2.49
CA LEU A 121 3.97 -9.39 3.91
C LEU A 121 5.46 -9.28 4.25
N CYS A 122 5.90 -8.12 4.74
CA CYS A 122 7.29 -7.84 5.06
C CYS A 122 7.44 -7.02 6.34
N GLU A 123 8.58 -7.14 7.04
CA GLU A 123 8.91 -6.22 8.15
C GLU A 123 9.11 -4.78 7.69
N PHE A 124 9.35 -4.59 6.40
CA PHE A 124 9.67 -3.31 5.79
C PHE A 124 8.61 -2.86 4.80
N SER A 125 8.32 -1.57 4.84
CA SER A 125 7.60 -0.85 3.80
C SER A 125 8.43 -0.79 2.51
N ASP A 126 7.81 -1.07 1.37
CA ASP A 126 8.40 -0.84 0.04
C ASP A 126 8.01 0.53 -0.55
N LEU A 127 7.52 1.46 0.29
CA LEU A 127 7.27 2.84 -0.11
C LEU A 127 8.59 3.56 -0.36
N GLN A 128 8.81 4.01 -1.59
CA GLN A 128 10.00 4.78 -1.95
C GLN A 128 10.14 6.03 -1.07
N GLY A 129 11.32 6.20 -0.47
CA GLY A 129 11.66 7.29 0.44
C GLY A 129 11.37 7.01 1.92
N ASP A 130 10.64 5.94 2.26
CA ASP A 130 10.28 5.60 3.65
C ASP A 130 11.47 5.01 4.43
N MET A 131 12.43 5.87 4.77
CA MET A 131 13.63 5.53 5.52
C MET A 131 13.32 5.22 6.99
N SER A 132 12.26 5.83 7.54
CA SER A 132 11.84 5.63 8.93
C SER A 132 11.08 4.31 9.15
N ASN A 133 10.62 3.67 8.07
CA ASN A 133 9.85 2.43 8.06
C ASN A 133 8.50 2.56 8.80
N ASP A 134 7.84 3.71 8.67
CA ASP A 134 6.55 3.99 9.30
C ASP A 134 5.37 3.85 8.33
N GLY A 135 5.64 3.67 7.02
CA GLY A 135 4.65 3.55 5.95
C GLY A 135 4.14 4.89 5.43
N ILE A 136 4.72 6.01 5.83
CA ILE A 136 4.25 7.36 5.50
C ILE A 136 5.43 8.21 5.04
N LEU A 137 5.46 8.55 3.75
CA LEU A 137 6.48 9.46 3.22
C LEU A 137 6.31 10.88 3.78
N ASN A 138 7.19 11.30 4.68
CA ASN A 138 7.11 12.61 5.34
C ASN A 138 8.49 13.16 5.76
N ALA A 139 8.52 14.29 6.48
CA ALA A 139 9.78 14.95 6.88
C ALA A 139 10.62 14.13 7.87
N VAL A 140 10.02 13.15 8.56
CA VAL A 140 10.72 12.19 9.41
C VAL A 140 11.68 11.34 8.59
N ASP A 141 11.32 10.95 7.36
CA ASP A 141 12.21 10.18 6.49
C ASP A 141 13.42 10.99 6.03
N ALA A 142 13.19 12.25 5.64
CA ALA A 142 14.28 13.16 5.31
C ALA A 142 15.24 13.35 6.49
N SER A 143 14.70 13.45 7.71
CA SER A 143 15.50 13.51 8.94
C SER A 143 16.27 12.21 9.18
N ALA A 144 15.64 11.05 9.00
CA ALA A 144 16.27 9.74 9.16
C ALA A 144 17.44 9.54 8.17
N ILE A 145 17.27 9.96 6.91
CA ILE A 145 18.35 9.96 5.91
C ILE A 145 19.52 10.83 6.38
N LEU A 146 19.26 12.06 6.82
CA LEU A 146 20.32 12.97 7.27
C LEU A 146 21.08 12.45 8.49
N LYS A 147 20.37 11.84 9.44
CA LYS A 147 20.99 11.21 10.62
C LYS A 147 21.88 10.03 10.26
N ASP A 148 21.44 9.21 9.30
CA ASP A 148 22.21 8.05 8.82
C ASP A 148 23.49 8.50 8.12
N ILE A 149 23.40 9.50 7.23
CA ILE A 149 24.54 10.07 6.50
C ILE A 149 25.63 10.60 7.44
N VAL A 150 25.25 11.25 8.54
CA VAL A 150 26.21 11.80 9.52
C VAL A 150 26.63 10.78 10.59
N GLY A 151 26.12 9.55 10.53
CA GLY A 151 26.44 8.47 11.47
C GLY A 151 25.85 8.66 12.87
N LEU A 152 24.79 9.46 13.01
CA LEU A 152 24.12 9.69 14.29
C LEU A 152 23.17 8.55 14.67
N GLU A 153 22.44 8.02 13.69
CA GLU A 153 21.46 6.94 13.87
C GLU A 153 21.30 6.18 12.55
N SER A 154 21.35 4.85 12.58
CA SER A 154 21.16 4.05 11.37
C SER A 154 19.71 4.09 10.90
N GLY A 155 19.52 4.21 9.59
CA GLY A 155 18.20 4.14 8.95
C GLY A 155 17.47 2.82 9.20
N ALA A 156 16.17 2.89 9.43
CA ALA A 156 15.35 1.69 9.63
C ALA A 156 15.12 0.93 8.32
N ASN A 157 15.05 1.61 7.18
CA ASN A 157 14.80 1.02 5.86
C ASN A 157 15.66 1.66 4.76
N PRO A 158 17.00 1.49 4.82
CA PRO A 158 17.93 2.14 3.89
C PRO A 158 17.74 1.76 2.42
N LEU A 159 17.11 0.61 2.14
CA LEU A 159 16.81 0.18 0.77
C LEU A 159 15.82 1.11 0.04
N MET A 160 14.99 1.84 0.78
CA MET A 160 14.02 2.79 0.20
C MET A 160 14.54 4.23 0.23
N ALA A 161 15.75 4.48 0.72
CA ALA A 161 16.23 5.83 0.99
C ALA A 161 16.72 6.61 -0.25
N ASP A 162 17.09 5.92 -1.33
CA ASP A 162 17.47 6.51 -2.63
C ASP A 162 16.22 7.00 -3.36
N PHE A 163 15.67 8.12 -2.89
CA PHE A 163 14.40 8.67 -3.35
C PHE A 163 14.51 9.28 -4.75
N ASN A 164 15.67 9.86 -5.10
CA ASN A 164 15.87 10.45 -6.43
C ASN A 164 16.27 9.40 -7.50
N GLY A 165 16.63 8.18 -7.09
CA GLY A 165 16.98 7.07 -7.97
C GLY A 165 18.33 7.23 -8.66
N ASP A 166 19.25 8.02 -8.08
CA ASP A 166 20.58 8.26 -8.64
C ASP A 166 21.61 7.18 -8.24
N GLY A 167 21.21 6.26 -7.37
CA GLY A 167 22.03 5.16 -6.86
C GLY A 167 22.80 5.49 -5.57
N ASN A 168 22.70 6.72 -5.05
CA ASN A 168 23.40 7.14 -3.83
C ASN A 168 22.45 7.77 -2.82
N VAL A 169 22.39 7.21 -1.62
CA VAL A 169 21.65 7.81 -0.50
C VAL A 169 22.43 8.98 0.09
N ASN A 170 21.95 10.20 -0.09
CA ASN A 170 22.60 11.42 0.39
C ASN A 170 21.60 12.57 0.69
N ALA A 171 22.11 13.77 0.98
CA ALA A 171 21.28 14.93 1.34
C ALA A 171 20.33 15.37 0.20
N VAL A 172 20.61 14.99 -1.05
CA VAL A 172 19.73 15.23 -2.19
C VAL A 172 18.44 14.42 -2.08
N ASP A 173 18.47 13.19 -1.58
CA ASP A 173 17.26 12.39 -1.32
C ASP A 173 16.39 13.05 -0.26
N ALA A 174 16.99 13.43 0.87
CA ALA A 174 16.30 14.14 1.94
C ALA A 174 15.66 15.44 1.42
N SER A 175 16.38 16.23 0.60
CA SER A 175 15.82 17.45 -0.02
C SER A 175 14.69 17.14 -1.00
N SER A 176 14.81 16.06 -1.77
CA SER A 176 13.81 15.64 -2.76
C SER A 176 12.52 15.17 -2.08
N ILE A 177 12.62 14.43 -0.98
CA ILE A 177 11.48 14.07 -0.13
C ILE A 177 10.79 15.36 0.37
N LEU A 178 11.53 16.31 0.94
CA LEU A 178 10.94 17.56 1.45
C LEU A 178 10.24 18.34 0.34
N LYS A 179 10.84 18.45 -0.85
CA LYS A 179 10.22 19.08 -2.03
C LYS A 179 8.93 18.35 -2.44
N LYS A 180 8.93 17.02 -2.42
CA LYS A 180 7.76 16.21 -2.77
C LYS A 180 6.59 16.51 -1.84
N ILE A 181 6.84 16.52 -0.52
CA ILE A 181 5.79 16.69 0.49
C ILE A 181 5.14 18.07 0.41
N VAL A 182 5.88 19.10 -0.04
CA VAL A 182 5.33 20.45 -0.25
C VAL A 182 4.84 20.71 -1.69
N GLY A 183 4.82 19.69 -2.55
CA GLY A 183 4.29 19.79 -3.92
C GLY A 183 5.18 20.56 -4.90
N LEU A 184 6.50 20.62 -4.66
CA LEU A 184 7.45 21.23 -5.59
C LEU A 184 7.92 20.26 -6.70
N ILE A 185 7.72 18.94 -6.51
CA ILE A 185 7.98 17.85 -7.47
C ILE A 185 6.96 16.71 -7.32
#